data_AF-A0A7W1FFG8-F1
#
_entry.id   AF-A0A7W1FFG8-F1
#
_cell.length_a   1.000
_cell.length_b   1.000
_cell.length_c   1.000
_cell.angle_alpha   90.00
_cell.angle_beta   90.00
_cell.angle_gamma   90.00
#
_symmetry.space_group_name_H-M   'P 1'
#
loop_
_entity.id
_entity.type
_entity.pdbx_description
1 polymer ?
#
loop_
_entity_poly.entity_id
_entity_poly.type
_entity_poly.pdbx_seq_one_letter_code
_entity_poly.pdbx_strand_id
1 'polypeptide(L)'
;MKNKNLNLIATIFAVILFSMNVSAQQNYVANLSSAQEVIPNASTGRGVAKVLLNESPTGGGTITVTVNYSGLLGNVVLAHIHGNAPVGTTAPVLFTLNYTGGTSGTITAGPFTLSAQQVADMKAQKFYVNIYTSNNQQNGEIRGQIKRAGFFTDYDGDGRDDFQVYRRSNNTFYTLQSLGNRVEERTFGATTPGFIDGYTAADFDGDGRSDMTRLRANLATGELFW
;
A
#
# COMPACT_ATOMS: atom_id res chain seq x y z
N MET A 1 12.24 -29.57 74.34
CA MET A 1 12.72 -28.26 73.83
C MET A 1 12.41 -28.17 72.34
N LYS A 2 11.89 -27.01 71.92
CA LYS A 2 11.68 -26.56 70.52
C LYS A 2 10.56 -27.25 69.72
N ASN A 3 9.38 -26.63 69.70
CA ASN A 3 8.65 -26.43 68.44
C ASN A 3 8.42 -24.93 68.29
N LYS A 4 9.05 -24.37 67.27
CA LYS A 4 9.20 -22.94 67.02
C LYS A 4 7.94 -22.38 66.39
N ASN A 5 7.56 -21.20 66.85
CA ASN A 5 6.52 -20.34 66.31
C ASN A 5 6.67 -20.18 64.78
N LEU A 6 5.58 -20.44 64.07
CA LEU A 6 5.47 -20.26 62.62
C LEU A 6 5.23 -18.77 62.35
N ASN A 7 6.31 -18.03 62.04
CA ASN A 7 6.19 -16.64 61.58
C ASN A 7 5.71 -16.64 60.12
N LEU A 8 4.47 -16.21 59.92
CA LEU A 8 3.86 -15.99 58.61
C LEU A 8 4.46 -14.72 57.99
N ILE A 9 5.40 -14.87 57.04
CA ILE A 9 5.83 -13.76 56.18
C ILE A 9 4.94 -13.81 54.93
N ALA A 10 3.94 -12.94 54.88
CA ALA A 10 3.16 -12.68 53.67
C ALA A 10 3.96 -11.73 52.77
N THR A 11 4.65 -12.27 51.76
CA THR A 11 5.27 -11.48 50.71
C THR A 11 4.20 -11.07 49.70
N ILE A 12 3.79 -9.80 49.73
CA ILE A 12 2.96 -9.20 48.68
C ILE A 12 3.84 -9.04 47.44
N PHE A 13 3.64 -9.89 46.42
CA PHE A 13 4.15 -9.64 45.07
C PHE A 13 3.20 -8.68 44.36
N ALA A 14 3.53 -7.39 44.33
CA ALA A 14 2.93 -6.47 43.37
C ALA A 14 3.54 -6.77 41.99
N VAL A 15 2.80 -7.51 41.17
CA VAL A 15 3.16 -7.69 39.76
C VAL A 15 2.85 -6.39 39.03
N ILE A 16 3.85 -5.54 38.86
CA ILE A 16 3.78 -4.40 37.93
C ILE A 16 3.88 -4.99 36.52
N LEU A 17 2.74 -5.20 35.86
CA LEU A 17 2.72 -5.48 34.42
C LEU A 17 3.18 -4.20 33.69
N PHE A 18 4.44 -4.15 33.29
CA PHE A 18 4.86 -3.26 32.22
C PHE A 18 4.30 -3.81 30.91
N SER A 19 3.24 -3.20 30.39
CA SER A 19 2.86 -3.41 28.99
C SER A 19 3.91 -2.72 28.11
N MET A 20 4.80 -3.52 27.51
CA MET A 20 5.61 -3.03 26.40
C MET A 20 4.65 -2.75 25.24
N ASN A 21 4.37 -1.47 25.00
CA ASN A 21 3.65 -1.02 23.83
C ASN A 21 4.59 -1.16 22.63
N VAL A 22 4.64 -2.36 22.04
CA VAL A 22 5.37 -2.57 20.78
C VAL A 22 4.54 -1.92 19.68
N SER A 23 5.09 -0.92 19.01
CA SER A 23 4.45 -0.35 17.83
C SER A 23 4.43 -1.37 16.69
N ALA A 24 3.28 -1.59 16.06
CA ALA A 24 3.20 -2.46 14.90
C ALA A 24 3.80 -1.74 13.69
N GLN A 25 4.90 -2.26 13.16
CA GLN A 25 5.58 -1.69 12.01
C GLN A 25 5.02 -2.29 10.72
N GLN A 26 4.64 -1.44 9.77
CA GLN A 26 4.05 -1.84 8.49
C GLN A 26 4.67 -1.06 7.34
N ASN A 27 5.00 -1.77 6.25
CA ASN A 27 5.54 -1.18 5.04
C ASN A 27 4.43 -0.83 4.05
N TYR A 28 4.57 0.32 3.42
CA TYR A 28 3.72 0.86 2.38
C TYR A 28 4.58 1.31 1.20
N VAL A 29 3.99 1.37 0.02
CA VAL A 29 4.62 1.78 -1.23
C VAL A 29 3.69 2.71 -2.00
N ALA A 30 4.27 3.62 -2.78
CA ALA A 30 3.58 4.32 -3.85
C ALA A 30 4.46 4.31 -5.09
N ASN A 31 3.93 3.87 -6.23
CA ASN A 31 4.61 4.00 -7.52
C ASN A 31 4.16 5.32 -8.13
N LEU A 32 5.08 6.25 -8.36
CA LEU A 32 4.75 7.59 -8.85
C LEU A 32 4.91 7.64 -10.37
N SER A 33 3.92 8.19 -11.05
CA SER A 33 3.95 8.45 -12.49
C SER A 33 3.06 9.63 -12.86
N SER A 34 3.26 10.17 -14.06
CA SER A 34 2.39 11.20 -14.63
C SER A 34 0.97 10.70 -14.90
N ALA A 35 0.81 9.42 -15.22
CA ALA A 35 -0.49 8.80 -15.48
C ALA A 35 -1.41 8.78 -14.25
N GLN A 36 -0.85 8.83 -13.04
CA GLN A 36 -1.59 8.83 -11.78
C GLN A 36 -1.97 10.23 -11.28
N GLU A 37 -1.50 11.28 -11.95
CA GLU A 37 -2.00 12.63 -11.70
C GLU A 37 -3.49 12.71 -12.04
N VAL A 38 -4.23 13.56 -11.32
CA VAL A 38 -5.65 13.80 -11.64
C VAL A 38 -5.82 14.36 -13.06
N ILE A 39 -4.85 15.18 -13.48
CA ILE A 39 -4.70 15.61 -14.87
C ILE A 39 -3.33 15.10 -15.33
N PRO A 40 -3.27 13.95 -16.05
CA PRO A 40 -2.03 13.41 -16.54
C PRO A 40 -1.26 14.39 -17.44
N ASN A 41 0.06 14.33 -17.36
CA ASN A 41 0.98 15.11 -18.20
C ASN A 41 1.90 14.19 -19.02
N ALA A 42 2.68 14.77 -19.93
CA ALA A 42 3.52 14.02 -20.86
C ALA A 42 4.85 13.50 -20.25
N SER A 43 5.09 13.70 -18.95
CA SER A 43 6.33 13.26 -18.32
C SER A 43 6.46 11.74 -18.35
N THR A 44 7.64 11.26 -18.72
CA THR A 44 8.05 9.86 -18.54
C THR A 44 8.75 9.63 -17.20
N GLY A 45 8.80 10.66 -16.34
CA GLY A 45 9.36 10.62 -15.01
C GLY A 45 8.68 9.57 -14.15
N ARG A 46 9.46 8.99 -13.23
CA ARG A 46 9.00 7.91 -12.37
C ARG A 46 9.53 8.10 -10.97
N GLY A 47 8.79 7.58 -10.00
CA GLY A 47 9.29 7.47 -8.64
C GLY A 47 8.73 6.26 -7.91
N VAL A 48 9.37 5.91 -6.80
CA VAL A 48 8.87 4.92 -5.84
C VAL A 48 9.05 5.50 -4.46
N ALA A 49 7.93 5.70 -3.76
CA ALA A 49 7.93 6.00 -2.34
C ALA A 49 7.83 4.71 -1.54
N LYS A 50 8.69 4.56 -0.54
CA LYS A 50 8.55 3.60 0.56
C LYS A 50 8.14 4.36 1.79
N VAL A 51 7.06 3.91 2.43
CA VAL A 51 6.52 4.54 3.64
C VAL A 51 6.48 3.49 4.74
N LEU A 52 7.03 3.81 5.89
CA LEU A 52 7.06 2.94 7.04
C LEU A 52 6.17 3.51 8.13
N LEU A 53 5.06 2.84 8.41
CA LEU A 53 4.18 3.16 9.52
C LEU A 53 4.67 2.45 10.78
N ASN A 54 4.91 3.22 11.85
CA ASN A 54 5.04 2.72 13.21
C ASN A 54 3.74 3.07 13.95
N GLU A 55 2.81 2.12 14.00
CA GLU A 55 1.49 2.30 14.58
C GLU A 55 1.53 2.15 16.10
N SER A 56 0.97 3.12 16.81
CA SER A 56 0.75 3.07 18.25
C SER A 56 -0.38 2.10 18.57
N PRO A 57 -0.31 1.34 19.69
CA PRO A 57 -1.43 0.54 20.17
C PRO A 57 -2.73 1.32 20.41
N THR A 58 -2.65 2.64 20.52
CA THR A 58 -3.81 3.55 20.65
C THR A 58 -4.35 4.07 19.31
N GLY A 59 -3.85 3.55 18.17
CA GLY A 59 -4.38 3.78 16.82
C GLY A 59 -3.67 4.87 16.00
N GLY A 60 -3.04 5.87 16.63
CA GLY A 60 -2.18 6.84 15.94
C GLY A 60 -0.83 6.24 15.53
N GLY A 61 0.13 7.05 15.12
CA GLY A 61 1.46 6.53 14.83
C GLY A 61 2.42 7.56 14.26
N THR A 62 3.53 7.06 13.72
CA THR A 62 4.44 7.88 12.92
C THR A 62 4.73 7.22 11.58
N ILE A 63 4.99 8.03 10.55
CA ILE A 63 5.49 7.55 9.26
C ILE A 63 6.88 8.10 8.95
N THR A 64 7.77 7.26 8.45
CA THR A 64 8.98 7.70 7.73
C THR A 64 8.85 7.38 6.25
N VAL A 65 9.42 8.23 5.40
CA VAL A 65 9.17 8.22 3.96
C VAL A 65 10.49 8.31 3.22
N THR A 66 10.68 7.47 2.21
CA THR A 66 11.78 7.56 1.26
C THR A 66 11.23 7.52 -0.16
N VAL A 67 11.44 8.57 -0.95
CA VAL A 67 11.01 8.64 -2.36
C VAL A 67 12.24 8.66 -3.23
N ASN A 68 12.41 7.64 -4.07
CA ASN A 68 13.42 7.64 -5.13
C ASN A 68 12.73 8.03 -6.44
N TYR A 69 13.28 8.99 -7.17
CA TYR A 69 12.68 9.47 -8.42
C TYR A 69 13.75 9.70 -9.49
N SER A 70 13.33 9.64 -10.75
CA SER A 70 14.22 9.89 -11.89
C SER A 70 13.46 10.28 -13.14
N GLY A 71 14.17 10.92 -14.08
CA GLY A 71 13.67 11.22 -15.41
C GLY A 71 12.59 12.30 -15.45
N LEU A 72 12.56 13.18 -14.44
CA LEU A 72 11.63 14.30 -14.42
C LEU A 72 11.98 15.34 -15.50
N LEU A 73 10.98 16.06 -16.01
CA LEU A 73 11.11 17.09 -17.04
C LEU A 73 11.74 18.38 -16.50
N GLY A 74 11.68 18.61 -15.20
CA GLY A 74 12.25 19.78 -14.54
C GLY A 74 12.78 19.46 -13.15
N ASN A 75 13.48 20.41 -12.55
CA ASN A 75 13.97 20.26 -11.19
C ASN A 75 12.78 20.19 -10.22
N VAL A 76 12.84 19.28 -9.24
CA VAL A 76 11.88 19.27 -8.13
C VAL A 76 11.87 20.64 -7.44
N VAL A 77 10.68 21.20 -7.26
CA VAL A 77 10.43 22.46 -6.54
C VAL A 77 9.43 22.28 -5.38
N LEU A 78 8.77 21.13 -5.30
CA LEU A 78 7.89 20.80 -4.20
C LEU A 78 7.64 19.30 -4.15
N ALA A 79 7.51 18.74 -2.96
CA ALA A 79 7.11 17.36 -2.77
C ALA A 79 6.24 17.25 -1.52
N HIS A 80 5.11 16.56 -1.61
CA HIS A 80 4.09 16.52 -0.57
C HIS A 80 3.55 15.11 -0.34
N ILE A 81 3.04 14.88 0.86
CA ILE A 81 2.02 13.86 1.11
C ILE A 81 0.68 14.57 1.29
N HIS A 82 -0.31 14.11 0.55
CA HIS A 82 -1.69 14.59 0.61
C HIS A 82 -2.61 13.50 1.17
N GLY A 83 -3.76 13.93 1.69
CA GLY A 83 -4.86 13.09 2.17
C GLY A 83 -5.95 13.98 2.76
N ASN A 84 -7.21 13.56 2.90
CA ASN A 84 -7.84 12.26 2.69
C ASN A 84 -8.58 12.26 1.34
N ALA A 85 -8.10 11.50 0.35
CA ALA A 85 -8.71 11.43 -1.00
C ALA A 85 -8.68 10.01 -1.57
N PRO A 86 -9.80 9.52 -2.14
CA PRO A 86 -9.79 8.34 -3.02
C PRO A 86 -8.83 8.51 -4.21
N VAL A 87 -8.46 7.39 -4.81
CA VAL A 87 -7.67 7.35 -6.05
C VAL A 87 -8.32 8.23 -7.12
N GLY A 88 -7.50 8.96 -7.87
CA GLY A 88 -7.97 9.87 -8.93
C GLY A 88 -8.54 11.21 -8.46
N THR A 89 -8.56 11.51 -7.16
CA THR A 89 -9.01 12.81 -6.64
C THR A 89 -7.91 13.55 -5.85
N THR A 90 -7.99 14.89 -5.78
CA THR A 90 -7.04 15.74 -5.06
C THR A 90 -7.42 15.89 -3.58
N ALA A 91 -6.44 16.03 -2.70
CA ALA A 91 -6.63 16.34 -1.28
C ALA A 91 -5.75 17.50 -0.79
N PRO A 92 -6.05 18.09 0.38
CA PRO A 92 -5.14 18.99 1.08
C PRO A 92 -3.77 18.35 1.37
N VAL A 93 -2.76 19.20 1.57
CA VAL A 93 -1.42 18.78 2.01
C VAL A 93 -1.48 18.36 3.47
N LEU A 94 -0.98 17.17 3.78
CA LEU A 94 -0.76 16.70 5.14
C LEU A 94 0.67 16.98 5.60
N PHE A 95 1.65 16.69 4.73
CA PHE A 95 3.07 16.85 5.04
C PHE A 95 3.84 17.41 3.86
N THR A 96 4.73 18.36 4.14
CA THR A 96 5.75 18.80 3.19
C THR A 96 7.00 17.95 3.32
N LEU A 97 7.51 17.46 2.19
CA LEU A 97 8.72 16.64 2.13
C LEU A 97 9.91 17.53 1.77
N ASN A 98 10.97 17.45 2.55
CA ASN A 98 12.22 18.13 2.23
C ASN A 98 12.83 17.51 0.97
N TYR A 99 13.15 18.34 -0.02
CA TYR A 99 13.73 17.89 -1.28
C TYR A 99 15.05 18.59 -1.55
N THR A 100 15.89 17.95 -2.35
CA THR A 100 16.98 18.60 -3.06
C THR A 100 16.56 18.70 -4.52
N GLY A 101 16.70 19.89 -5.11
CA GLY A 101 16.35 20.10 -6.52
C GLY A 101 17.16 19.19 -7.45
N GLY A 102 16.55 18.85 -8.58
CA GLY A 102 17.12 17.94 -9.57
C GLY A 102 16.03 17.18 -10.31
N THR A 103 16.39 16.52 -11.41
CA THR A 103 15.47 15.68 -12.20
C THR A 103 15.46 14.22 -11.76
N SER A 104 16.38 13.86 -10.87
CA SER A 104 16.52 12.55 -10.24
C SER A 104 17.07 12.72 -8.83
N GLY A 105 16.71 11.83 -7.90
CA GLY A 105 17.26 11.86 -6.55
C GLY A 105 16.47 11.03 -5.56
N THR A 106 16.80 11.24 -4.28
CA THR A 106 16.14 10.60 -3.15
C THR A 106 15.68 11.66 -2.17
N ILE A 107 14.42 11.57 -1.76
CA ILE A 107 13.83 12.35 -0.66
C ILE A 107 13.70 11.41 0.53
N THR A 108 14.24 11.80 1.69
CA THR A 108 14.02 11.10 2.95
C THR A 108 13.40 12.07 3.95
N ALA A 109 12.25 11.71 4.53
CA ALA A 109 11.46 12.60 5.38
C ALA A 109 10.78 11.84 6.52
N GLY A 110 10.35 12.61 7.52
CA GLY A 110 9.76 12.11 8.76
C GLY A 110 10.78 11.94 9.90
N PRO A 111 10.36 11.39 11.06
CA PRO A 111 9.03 10.86 11.31
C PRO A 111 7.94 11.95 11.33
N PHE A 112 6.81 11.70 10.68
CA PHE A 112 5.60 12.53 10.77
C PHE A 112 4.58 11.86 11.67
N THR A 113 3.96 12.61 12.59
CA THR A 113 2.92 12.09 13.48
C THR A 113 1.58 12.00 12.76
N LEU A 114 0.89 10.87 12.91
CA LEU A 114 -0.47 10.64 12.42
C LEU A 114 -1.44 10.49 13.59
N SER A 115 -2.62 11.09 13.45
CA SER A 115 -3.78 10.76 14.30
C SER A 115 -4.29 9.34 13.98
N ALA A 116 -5.12 8.77 14.87
CA ALA A 116 -5.73 7.47 14.63
C ALA A 116 -6.58 7.44 13.34
N GLN A 117 -7.29 8.54 13.04
CA GLN A 117 -8.05 8.68 11.81
C GLN A 117 -7.12 8.73 10.58
N GLN A 118 -5.99 9.43 10.65
CA GLN A 118 -5.03 9.50 9.56
C GLN A 118 -4.36 8.15 9.29
N VAL A 119 -4.08 7.35 10.32
CA VAL A 119 -3.62 5.97 10.15
C VAL A 119 -4.68 5.13 9.43
N ALA A 120 -5.95 5.24 9.85
CA ALA A 120 -7.05 4.53 9.19
C ALA A 120 -7.23 4.96 7.72
N ASP A 121 -7.12 6.26 7.43
CA ASP A 121 -7.22 6.80 6.08
C ASP A 121 -6.04 6.35 5.19
N MET A 122 -4.81 6.32 5.73
CA MET A 122 -3.65 5.81 5.00
C MET A 122 -3.78 4.30 4.71
N LYS A 123 -4.29 3.52 5.68
CA LYS A 123 -4.60 2.09 5.51
C LYS A 123 -5.64 1.84 4.43
N ALA A 124 -6.65 2.70 4.34
CA ALA A 124 -7.67 2.68 3.29
C ALA A 124 -7.19 3.31 1.97
N GLN A 125 -5.88 3.39 1.76
CA GLN A 125 -5.24 3.94 0.55
C GLN A 125 -5.67 5.37 0.20
N LYS A 126 -5.98 6.24 1.16
CA LYS A 126 -6.47 7.61 0.90
C LYS A 126 -5.39 8.69 0.94
N PHE A 127 -4.13 8.28 1.05
CA PHE A 127 -2.97 9.17 1.03
C PHE A 127 -2.19 8.99 -0.27
N TYR A 128 -1.56 10.06 -0.77
CA TYR A 128 -0.66 9.96 -1.93
C TYR A 128 0.56 10.85 -1.78
N VAL A 129 1.65 10.45 -2.43
CA VAL A 129 2.84 11.28 -2.61
C VAL A 129 2.71 12.03 -3.93
N ASN A 130 3.03 13.32 -3.94
CA ASN A 130 3.10 14.12 -5.17
C ASN A 130 4.44 14.86 -5.28
N ILE A 131 5.01 14.89 -6.48
CA ILE A 131 6.23 15.67 -6.80
C ILE A 131 5.90 16.71 -7.87
N TYR A 132 6.22 17.97 -7.58
CA TYR A 132 6.08 19.10 -8.49
C TYR A 132 7.47 19.52 -8.97
N THR A 133 7.55 19.91 -10.23
CA THR A 133 8.78 20.41 -10.85
C THR A 133 8.59 21.81 -11.38
N SER A 134 9.69 22.47 -11.74
CA SER A 134 9.67 23.76 -12.44
C SER A 134 8.76 23.78 -13.67
N ASN A 135 8.53 22.62 -14.31
CA ASN A 135 7.73 22.51 -15.53
C ASN A 135 6.26 22.15 -15.23
N ASN A 136 5.95 21.70 -14.01
CA ASN A 136 4.61 21.23 -13.60
C ASN A 136 4.28 21.69 -12.17
N GLN A 137 4.33 23.01 -11.94
CA GLN A 137 4.18 23.58 -10.59
C GLN A 137 2.74 23.61 -10.06
N GLN A 138 1.74 23.63 -10.94
CA GLN A 138 0.35 23.80 -10.54
C GLN A 138 -0.31 22.49 -10.09
N ASN A 139 -0.06 21.40 -10.83
CA ASN A 139 -0.79 20.14 -10.66
C ASN A 139 0.09 19.00 -10.13
N GLY A 140 1.42 19.12 -10.24
CA GLY A 140 2.35 18.01 -10.02
C GLY A 140 2.83 17.43 -11.34
N GLU A 141 4.02 16.83 -11.32
CA GLU A 141 4.56 16.08 -12.44
C GLU A 141 4.29 14.58 -12.30
N ILE A 142 4.52 14.02 -11.10
CA ILE A 142 4.28 12.60 -10.82
C ILE A 142 3.62 12.41 -9.45
N ARG A 143 2.58 11.57 -9.44
CA ARG A 143 1.79 11.20 -8.26
C ARG A 143 1.78 9.70 -8.05
N GLY A 144 1.67 9.26 -6.80
CA GLY A 144 1.50 7.85 -6.43
C GLY A 144 0.65 7.68 -5.18
N GLN A 145 -0.41 6.87 -5.25
CA GLN A 145 -1.20 6.53 -4.05
C GLN A 145 -0.40 5.62 -3.11
N ILE A 146 -0.42 5.92 -1.81
CA ILE A 146 0.23 5.12 -0.77
C ILE A 146 -0.68 3.93 -0.45
N LYS A 147 -0.16 2.72 -0.68
CA LYS A 147 -0.82 1.46 -0.37
C LYS A 147 0.12 0.52 0.38
N ARG A 148 -0.41 -0.47 1.08
CA ARG A 148 0.42 -1.40 1.84
C ARG A 148 1.27 -2.24 0.90
N ALA A 149 2.54 -2.44 1.27
CA ALA A 149 3.49 -3.18 0.45
C ALA A 149 3.25 -4.69 0.62
N GLY A 150 3.22 -5.43 -0.48
CA GLY A 150 3.20 -6.90 -0.48
C GLY A 150 1.83 -7.54 -0.62
N PHE A 151 0.79 -6.80 -1.02
CA PHE A 151 -0.48 -7.42 -1.39
C PHE A 151 -0.49 -7.74 -2.87
N PHE A 152 -0.57 -9.03 -3.16
CA PHE A 152 -0.71 -9.53 -4.50
C PHE A 152 -2.17 -9.86 -4.81
N THR A 153 -3.09 -9.83 -3.83
CA THR A 153 -4.48 -10.28 -4.03
C THR A 153 -5.55 -9.39 -3.38
N ASP A 154 -5.28 -8.11 -3.13
CA ASP A 154 -6.29 -7.11 -2.70
C ASP A 154 -7.10 -6.64 -3.92
N TYR A 155 -8.19 -7.33 -4.27
CA TYR A 155 -8.94 -7.06 -5.51
C TYR A 155 -10.00 -5.96 -5.33
N ASP A 156 -10.46 -5.70 -4.11
CA ASP A 156 -11.46 -4.67 -3.83
C ASP A 156 -10.88 -3.33 -3.37
N GLY A 157 -9.58 -3.28 -3.08
CA GLY A 157 -8.82 -2.08 -2.74
C GLY A 157 -8.94 -1.66 -1.27
N ASP A 158 -9.34 -2.58 -0.39
CA ASP A 158 -9.52 -2.30 1.03
C ASP A 158 -8.21 -2.32 1.84
N GLY A 159 -7.10 -2.68 1.21
CA GLY A 159 -5.79 -2.79 1.85
C GLY A 159 -5.60 -4.12 2.59
N ARG A 160 -6.22 -5.21 2.12
CA ARG A 160 -6.03 -6.57 2.62
C ARG A 160 -6.05 -7.56 1.45
N ASP A 161 -5.26 -8.63 1.57
CA ASP A 161 -5.34 -9.72 0.59
C ASP A 161 -6.71 -10.41 0.69
N ASP A 162 -7.40 -10.51 -0.45
CA ASP A 162 -8.60 -11.31 -0.63
C ASP A 162 -8.26 -12.77 -0.96
N PHE A 163 -9.25 -13.64 -0.79
CA PHE A 163 -9.13 -15.05 -1.18
C PHE A 163 -9.76 -15.29 -2.55
N GLN A 164 -9.04 -15.97 -3.44
CA GLN A 164 -9.52 -16.25 -4.79
C GLN A 164 -9.51 -17.74 -5.11
N VAL A 165 -10.61 -18.22 -5.72
CA VAL A 165 -10.72 -19.57 -6.27
C VAL A 165 -11.05 -19.49 -7.75
N TYR A 166 -10.24 -20.14 -8.58
CA TYR A 166 -10.61 -20.42 -9.96
C TYR A 166 -11.30 -21.77 -10.08
N ARG A 167 -12.49 -21.78 -10.69
CA ARG A 167 -13.19 -23.02 -11.03
C ARG A 167 -13.12 -23.25 -12.54
N ARG A 168 -12.30 -24.22 -12.94
CA ARG A 168 -12.08 -24.57 -14.35
C ARG A 168 -13.33 -25.07 -15.08
N SER A 169 -14.25 -25.73 -14.37
CA SER A 169 -15.44 -26.35 -15.00
C SER A 169 -16.41 -25.32 -15.57
N ASN A 170 -16.47 -24.11 -15.01
CA ASN A 170 -17.28 -23.00 -15.51
C ASN A 170 -16.45 -21.76 -15.88
N ASN A 171 -15.12 -21.84 -15.78
CA ASN A 171 -14.18 -20.79 -16.19
C ASN A 171 -14.40 -19.47 -15.44
N THR A 172 -14.72 -19.59 -14.16
CA THR A 172 -15.09 -18.48 -13.27
C THR A 172 -14.09 -18.34 -12.13
N PHE A 173 -13.73 -17.09 -11.87
CA PHE A 173 -13.07 -16.64 -10.65
C PHE A 173 -14.08 -16.25 -9.59
N TYR A 174 -13.86 -16.73 -8.39
CA TYR A 174 -14.57 -16.36 -7.19
C TYR A 174 -13.60 -15.63 -6.27
N THR A 175 -13.88 -14.38 -5.95
CA THR A 175 -13.13 -13.61 -4.96
C THR A 175 -14.00 -13.47 -3.71
N LEU A 176 -13.55 -14.01 -2.58
CA LEU A 176 -14.12 -13.73 -1.28
C LEU A 176 -13.36 -12.53 -0.70
N GLN A 177 -14.06 -11.41 -0.57
CA GLN A 177 -13.54 -10.20 0.05
C GLN A 177 -13.15 -10.49 1.49
N SER A 178 -11.93 -10.10 1.86
CA SER A 178 -11.39 -10.32 3.20
C SER A 178 -12.15 -9.53 4.28
N LEU A 179 -12.86 -8.48 3.85
CA LEU A 179 -13.78 -7.68 4.64
C LEU A 179 -15.21 -7.82 4.08
N GLY A 180 -16.20 -7.96 4.97
CA GLY A 180 -17.62 -7.92 4.57
C GLY A 180 -18.19 -9.22 4.00
N ASN A 181 -17.43 -10.32 3.91
CA ASN A 181 -17.88 -11.65 3.48
C ASN A 181 -18.61 -11.67 2.13
N ARG A 182 -18.30 -10.73 1.23
CA ARG A 182 -18.91 -10.67 -0.09
C ARG A 182 -18.11 -11.56 -1.06
N VAL A 183 -18.85 -12.29 -1.89
CA VAL A 183 -18.27 -13.04 -3.01
C VAL A 183 -18.51 -12.26 -4.29
N GLU A 184 -17.45 -11.99 -5.04
CA GLU A 184 -17.51 -11.50 -6.41
C GLU A 184 -17.16 -12.60 -7.41
N GLU A 185 -17.85 -12.61 -8.54
CA GLU A 185 -17.70 -13.63 -9.58
C GLU A 185 -17.31 -12.99 -10.91
N ARG A 186 -16.25 -13.49 -11.55
CA ARG A 186 -15.81 -13.03 -12.88
C ARG A 186 -15.52 -14.21 -13.80
N THR A 187 -16.23 -14.30 -14.92
CA THR A 187 -16.04 -15.38 -15.92
C THR A 187 -15.15 -14.89 -17.08
N PHE A 188 -14.15 -15.67 -17.49
CA PHE A 188 -13.19 -15.28 -18.52
C PHE A 188 -13.34 -16.05 -19.84
N GLY A 189 -14.21 -15.59 -20.74
CA GLY A 189 -14.31 -16.12 -22.12
C GLY A 189 -14.60 -17.64 -22.20
N ALA A 190 -14.33 -18.25 -23.35
CA ALA A 190 -14.53 -19.69 -23.56
C ALA A 190 -13.29 -20.52 -23.19
N THR A 191 -13.51 -21.74 -22.68
CA THR A 191 -12.45 -22.74 -22.56
C THR A 191 -12.20 -23.36 -23.93
N THR A 192 -10.93 -23.52 -24.29
CA THR A 192 -10.53 -24.22 -25.51
C THR A 192 -9.71 -25.44 -25.11
N PRO A 193 -10.04 -26.65 -25.58
CA PRO A 193 -9.22 -27.83 -25.34
C PRO A 193 -7.77 -27.60 -25.79
N GLY A 194 -6.79 -28.14 -25.06
CA GLY A 194 -5.36 -27.99 -25.38
C GLY A 194 -4.64 -26.82 -24.70
N PHE A 195 -5.33 -26.04 -23.87
CA PHE A 195 -4.74 -24.96 -23.10
C PHE A 195 -4.70 -25.25 -21.59
N ILE A 196 -3.64 -24.81 -20.92
CA ILE A 196 -3.57 -24.69 -19.45
C ILE A 196 -3.69 -23.22 -19.08
N ASP A 197 -4.46 -22.92 -18.05
CA ASP A 197 -4.59 -21.56 -17.51
C ASP A 197 -3.81 -21.46 -16.19
N GLY A 198 -2.99 -20.42 -16.07
CA GLY A 198 -2.35 -19.96 -14.84
C GLY A 198 -2.85 -18.55 -14.48
N TYR A 199 -2.62 -18.12 -13.24
CA TYR A 199 -3.16 -16.85 -12.75
C TYR A 199 -2.10 -16.07 -12.02
N THR A 200 -2.06 -14.78 -12.31
CA THR A 200 -1.20 -13.84 -11.59
C THR A 200 -2.05 -12.68 -11.13
N ALA A 201 -1.63 -12.08 -10.03
CA ALA A 201 -2.33 -11.00 -9.41
C ALA A 201 -1.29 -9.93 -9.06
N ALA A 202 -1.51 -8.75 -9.61
CA ALA A 202 -0.67 -7.57 -9.51
C ALA A 202 -1.52 -6.36 -9.85
N ASP A 203 -1.11 -5.17 -9.43
CA ASP A 203 -1.74 -3.92 -9.85
C ASP A 203 -1.12 -3.47 -11.19
N PHE A 204 -1.75 -3.83 -12.31
CA PHE A 204 -1.22 -3.60 -13.66
C PHE A 204 -1.54 -2.20 -14.17
N ASP A 205 -2.66 -1.59 -13.75
CA ASP A 205 -3.06 -0.25 -14.19
C ASP A 205 -2.70 0.88 -13.19
N GLY A 206 -2.23 0.53 -11.99
CA GLY A 206 -1.78 1.47 -10.97
C GLY A 206 -2.92 2.09 -10.17
N ASP A 207 -4.14 1.53 -10.23
CA ASP A 207 -5.32 2.04 -9.52
C ASP A 207 -5.32 1.69 -8.01
N GLY A 208 -4.33 0.91 -7.55
CA GLY A 208 -4.16 0.51 -6.15
C GLY A 208 -4.82 -0.82 -5.78
N ARG A 209 -5.56 -1.44 -6.71
CA ARG A 209 -6.15 -2.77 -6.57
C ARG A 209 -5.30 -3.80 -7.30
N SER A 210 -5.46 -5.06 -6.92
CA SER A 210 -4.91 -6.17 -7.66
C SER A 210 -5.81 -6.44 -8.86
N ASP A 211 -5.22 -6.54 -10.03
CA ASP A 211 -5.88 -6.95 -11.25
C ASP A 211 -5.81 -8.46 -11.41
N MET A 212 -6.92 -9.01 -11.89
CA MET A 212 -7.04 -10.43 -12.17
C MET A 212 -6.57 -10.72 -13.59
N THR A 213 -5.48 -11.49 -13.73
CA THR A 213 -4.97 -11.90 -15.04
C THR A 213 -5.04 -13.39 -15.23
N ARG A 214 -5.31 -13.78 -16.48
CA ARG A 214 -5.26 -15.17 -16.93
C ARG A 214 -4.08 -15.33 -17.87
N LEU A 215 -3.08 -16.06 -17.42
CA LEU A 215 -2.06 -16.62 -18.28
C LEU A 215 -2.64 -17.86 -18.96
N ARG A 216 -2.55 -17.96 -20.29
CA ARG A 216 -2.96 -19.14 -21.03
C ARG A 216 -1.77 -19.71 -21.78
N ALA A 217 -1.51 -21.00 -21.60
CA ALA A 217 -0.43 -21.73 -22.26
C ALA A 217 -1.00 -22.76 -23.24
N ASN A 218 -0.55 -22.71 -24.51
CA ASN A 218 -0.86 -23.75 -25.48
C ASN A 218 0.05 -24.97 -25.24
N LEU A 219 -0.54 -26.13 -24.96
CA LEU A 219 0.23 -27.35 -24.66
C LEU A 219 0.98 -27.91 -25.89
N ALA A 220 0.54 -27.57 -27.10
CA ALA A 220 1.15 -28.06 -28.33
C ALA A 220 2.34 -27.18 -28.77
N THR A 221 2.28 -25.87 -28.53
CA THR A 221 3.29 -24.90 -29.04
C THR A 221 4.15 -24.29 -27.94
N GLY A 222 3.72 -24.37 -26.67
CA GLY A 222 4.38 -23.69 -25.55
C GLY A 222 4.15 -22.18 -25.49
N GLU A 223 3.26 -21.63 -26.34
CA GLU A 223 2.97 -20.20 -26.39
C GLU A 223 2.20 -19.72 -25.15
N LEU A 224 2.55 -18.54 -24.65
CA LEU A 224 1.91 -17.86 -23.52
C LEU A 224 1.09 -16.66 -24.01
N PHE A 225 -0.14 -16.54 -23.52
CA PHE A 225 -1.06 -15.42 -23.75
C PHE A 225 -1.45 -14.80 -22.40
N TRP A 226 -1.59 -13.48 -22.32
CA TRP A 226 -2.01 -12.74 -21.13
C TRP A 226 -2.99 -11.62 -21.49
#